data_AF-A0A4U1GKB8-F1
#
_entry.id   AF-A0A4U1GKB8-F1
#
_cell.length_a   1.000
_cell.length_b   1.000
_cell.length_c   1.000
_cell.angle_alpha   90.00
_cell.angle_beta   90.00
_cell.angle_gamma   90.00
#
_symmetry.space_group_name_H-M   'P 1'
#
loop_
_entity.id
_entity.type
_entity.pdbx_description
1 polymer ?
#
loop_
_entity_poly.entity_id
_entity_poly.type
_entity_poly.pdbx_seq_one_letter_code
_entity_poly.pdbx_strand_id
1 'polypeptide(L)'
;MFTIILIMATGIGLGWLLRGRKMPFLGRITNALIWVLLFLLGVEVGGDERIVNGIASLGLEAILISVAGVAGSCLLACGLWRWARSGKEVKRK
;
A
#
# COMPACT_ATOMS: atom_id res chain seq x y z
N MET A 1 -20.21 -8.30 -4.58
CA MET A 1 -19.37 -7.58 -5.58
C MET A 1 -19.78 -6.12 -5.69
N PHE A 2 -20.99 -5.82 -6.19
CA PHE A 2 -21.49 -4.44 -6.31
C PHE A 2 -21.52 -3.66 -4.99
N THR A 3 -21.87 -4.31 -3.87
CA THR A 3 -21.86 -3.67 -2.54
C THR A 3 -20.48 -3.17 -2.14
N ILE A 4 -19.42 -3.93 -2.47
CA ILE A 4 -18.04 -3.54 -2.19
C ILE A 4 -17.65 -2.34 -3.07
N ILE A 5 -18.02 -2.36 -4.35
CA ILE A 5 -17.78 -1.27 -5.29
C ILE A 5 -18.51 0.02 -4.84
N LEU A 6 -19.76 -0.09 -4.41
CA LEU A 6 -20.55 1.03 -3.88
C LEU A 6 -19.95 1.59 -2.59
N ILE A 7 -19.49 0.74 -1.69
CA ILE A 7 -18.80 1.15 -0.46
C ILE A 7 -17.49 1.87 -0.79
N MET A 8 -16.69 1.39 -1.75
CA MET A 8 -15.46 2.08 -2.18
C MET A 8 -15.77 3.43 -2.84
N ALA A 9 -16.78 3.48 -3.72
CA ALA A 9 -17.19 4.72 -4.38
C ALA A 9 -17.70 5.76 -3.37
N THR A 10 -18.50 5.32 -2.39
CA THR A 10 -19.01 6.18 -1.32
C THR A 10 -17.86 6.64 -0.42
N GLY A 11 -16.90 5.78 -0.11
CA GLY A 11 -15.70 6.13 0.67
C GLY A 11 -14.82 7.19 -0.01
N ILE A 12 -14.66 7.10 -1.33
CA ILE A 12 -13.96 8.14 -2.12
C ILE A 12 -14.75 9.45 -2.11
N GLY A 13 -16.08 9.39 -2.28
CA GLY A 13 -16.95 10.56 -2.21
C GLY A 13 -16.89 11.27 -0.86
N LEU A 14 -16.93 10.50 0.24
CA LEU A 14 -16.78 11.00 1.60
C LEU A 14 -15.39 11.63 1.80
N GLY A 15 -14.32 10.94 1.37
CA GLY A 15 -12.96 11.45 1.44
C GLY A 15 -12.74 12.74 0.65
N TRP A 16 -13.43 12.90 -0.48
CA TRP A 16 -13.36 14.11 -1.29
C TRP A 16 -14.12 15.29 -0.65
N LEU A 17 -15.29 15.03 -0.05
CA LEU A 17 -16.06 16.05 0.66
C LEU A 17 -15.35 16.54 1.94
N LEU A 18 -14.63 15.65 2.64
CA LEU A 18 -13.86 15.99 3.84
C LEU A 18 -12.48 16.63 3.53
N ARG A 19 -12.04 16.65 2.27
CA ARG A 19 -10.72 17.17 1.85
C ARG A 19 -10.52 18.66 2.14
N GLY A 20 -11.61 19.43 2.26
CA GLY A 20 -11.57 20.87 2.56
C GLY A 20 -11.40 21.23 4.03
N ARG A 21 -11.49 20.27 4.96
CA ARG A 21 -11.34 20.51 6.39
C ARG A 21 -10.01 19.91 6.83
N LYS A 22 -9.05 20.76 7.23
CA LYS A 22 -7.87 20.32 7.98
C LYS A 22 -8.39 19.70 9.28
N MET A 23 -8.59 18.39 9.30
CA MET A 23 -8.98 17.61 10.48
C MET A 23 -7.70 17.04 11.09
N PRO A 24 -6.98 17.79 11.94
CA PRO A 24 -5.83 17.26 12.67
C PRO A 24 -6.21 16.06 13.56
N PHE A 25 -7.51 15.87 13.81
CA PHE A 25 -8.09 14.72 14.48
C PHE A 25 -7.82 13.40 13.74
N LEU A 26 -7.85 13.40 12.39
CA LEU A 26 -7.57 12.19 11.61
C LEU A 26 -6.13 11.73 11.79
N GLY A 27 -5.18 12.68 11.80
CA GLY A 27 -3.77 12.38 12.07
C GLY A 27 -3.55 11.83 13.48
N ARG A 28 -4.24 12.38 14.49
CA ARG A 28 -4.15 11.89 15.88
C ARG A 28 -4.75 10.49 16.03
N ILE A 29 -5.89 10.21 15.38
CA ILE A 29 -6.51 8.89 15.38
C ILE A 29 -5.61 7.87 14.68
N THR A 30 -5.10 8.17 13.49
CA THR A 30 -4.25 7.25 12.74
C THR A 30 -2.99 6.91 13.53
N ASN A 31 -2.35 7.91 14.17
CA ASN A 31 -1.16 7.64 14.99
C ASN A 31 -1.48 6.75 16.20
N ALA A 32 -2.59 7.01 16.89
CA ALA A 32 -3.04 6.16 17.99
C ALA A 32 -3.37 4.73 17.52
N LEU A 33 -4.02 4.59 16.37
CA LEU A 33 -4.37 3.30 15.78
C LEU A 33 -3.11 2.53 15.35
N ILE A 34 -2.12 3.20 14.77
CA ILE A 34 -0.81 2.60 14.46
C ILE A 34 -0.14 2.11 15.74
N TRP A 35 -0.13 2.89 16.82
CA TRP A 35 0.42 2.47 18.11
C TRP A 35 -0.26 1.21 18.64
N VAL A 36 -1.60 1.18 18.63
CA VAL A 36 -2.37 0.02 19.07
C VAL A 36 -2.10 -1.19 18.17
N LEU A 37 -2.10 -1.01 16.86
CA LEU A 37 -1.87 -2.08 15.89
C LEU A 37 -0.45 -2.65 16.01
N LEU A 38 0.55 -1.79 16.22
CA LEU A 38 1.94 -2.19 16.43
C LEU A 38 2.10 -2.96 17.75
N PHE A 39 1.42 -2.52 18.82
CA PHE A 39 1.41 -3.22 20.09
C PHE A 39 0.76 -4.61 19.98
N LEU A 40 -0.42 -4.69 19.36
CA LEU A 40 -1.12 -5.95 19.12
C LEU A 40 -0.24 -6.90 18.30
N LEU A 41 0.34 -6.41 17.20
CA LEU A 41 1.24 -7.18 16.35
C LEU A 41 2.46 -7.69 17.14
N GLY A 42 3.06 -6.86 17.98
CA GLY A 42 4.20 -7.26 18.80
C GLY A 42 3.87 -8.39 19.79
N VAL A 43 2.69 -8.34 20.42
CA VAL A 43 2.22 -9.39 21.33
C VAL A 43 1.92 -10.68 20.57
N GLU A 44 1.21 -10.57 19.44
CA GLU A 44 0.79 -11.71 18.63
C GLU A 44 1.98 -12.44 17.99
N VAL A 45 3.00 -11.70 17.57
CA VAL A 45 4.23 -12.25 16.99
C VAL A 45 5.22 -12.72 18.06
N GLY A 46 5.28 -12.08 19.23
CA GLY A 46 6.22 -12.41 20.31
C GLY A 46 5.81 -13.59 21.20
N GLY A 47 4.52 -13.94 21.24
CA GLY A 47 3.98 -15.01 22.09
C GLY A 47 4.03 -16.42 21.50
N ASP A 48 4.39 -16.58 20.22
CA ASP A 48 4.39 -17.87 19.52
C ASP A 48 5.78 -18.21 18.99
N GLU A 49 6.46 -19.18 19.62
CA GLU A 49 7.79 -19.66 19.20
C GLU A 49 7.81 -20.16 17.74
N ARG A 50 6.68 -20.64 17.19
CA ARG A 50 6.63 -21.05 15.76
C ARG A 50 6.70 -19.84 14.85
N ILE A 51 6.08 -18.73 15.24
CA ILE A 51 6.18 -17.48 14.48
C ILE A 51 7.59 -16.90 14.66
N VAL A 52 8.15 -16.86 15.87
CA VAL A 52 9.52 -16.34 16.10
C VAL A 52 10.58 -17.10 15.29
N ASN A 53 10.52 -18.43 15.26
CA ASN A 53 11.42 -19.24 14.43
C ASN A 53 11.08 -19.14 12.93
N GLY A 54 9.79 -18.96 12.59
CA GLY A 54 9.31 -18.78 11.23
C GLY A 54 9.59 -17.40 10.63
N ILE A 55 9.75 -16.35 11.44
CA ILE A 55 9.98 -14.96 11.01
C ILE A 55 11.21 -14.86 10.12
N ALA A 56 12.28 -15.60 10.41
CA ALA A 56 13.48 -15.59 9.59
C ALA A 56 13.22 -16.17 8.18
N SER A 57 12.50 -17.28 8.10
CA SER A 57 12.17 -17.95 6.84
C SER A 57 11.11 -17.15 6.05
N LEU A 58 10.00 -16.79 6.71
CA LEU A 58 8.91 -16.00 6.14
C LEU A 58 9.37 -14.61 5.75
N GLY A 59 10.28 -14.01 6.53
CA GLY A 59 10.87 -12.71 6.24
C GLY A 59 11.72 -12.75 4.97
N LEU A 60 12.52 -13.80 4.78
CA LEU A 60 13.34 -13.95 3.58
C LEU A 60 12.49 -14.18 2.33
N GLU A 61 11.44 -14.99 2.45
CA GLU A 61 10.46 -15.20 1.38
C GLU A 61 9.70 -13.91 1.04
N ALA A 62 9.26 -13.15 2.05
CA ALA A 62 8.58 -11.87 1.87
C ALA A 62 9.48 -10.82 1.21
N ILE A 63 10.77 -10.77 1.56
CA ILE A 63 11.74 -9.88 0.91
C ILE A 63 11.89 -10.25 -0.56
N LEU A 64 12.02 -11.54 -0.87
CA LEU A 64 12.15 -12.01 -2.25
C LEU A 64 10.93 -11.63 -3.09
N ILE A 65 9.72 -11.85 -2.57
CA ILE A 65 8.47 -11.49 -3.25
C ILE A 65 8.35 -9.96 -3.40
N SER A 66 8.70 -9.19 -2.37
CA SER A 66 8.64 -7.72 -2.39
C SER A 66 9.59 -7.14 -3.43
N VAL A 67 10.84 -7.60 -3.47
CA VAL A 67 11.84 -7.15 -4.46
C VAL A 67 11.40 -7.52 -5.88
N ALA A 68 10.90 -8.75 -6.07
CA ALA A 68 10.37 -9.18 -7.37
C ALA A 68 9.18 -8.32 -7.82
N GLY A 69 8.25 -8.01 -6.92
CA GLY A 69 7.08 -7.17 -7.19
C GLY A 69 7.44 -5.71 -7.50
N VAL A 70 8.38 -5.13 -6.75
CA VAL A 70 8.87 -3.76 -6.99
C VAL A 70 9.64 -3.69 -8.31
N ALA A 71 10.52 -4.66 -8.57
CA ALA A 71 11.26 -4.73 -9.83
C ALA A 71 10.31 -4.88 -11.02
N GLY A 72 9.33 -5.79 -10.95
CA GLY A 72 8.31 -5.95 -11.98
C GLY A 72 7.49 -4.68 -12.22
N SER A 73 7.05 -4.03 -11.15
CA SER A 73 6.30 -2.75 -11.23
C SER A 73 7.15 -1.64 -11.86
N CYS A 74 8.41 -1.54 -11.48
CA CYS A 74 9.35 -0.55 -12.02
C CYS A 74 9.66 -0.81 -13.50
N LEU A 75 9.88 -2.07 -13.89
CA LEU A 75 10.10 -2.46 -15.28
C LEU A 75 8.90 -2.14 -16.17
N LEU A 76 7.68 -2.43 -15.71
CA LEU A 76 6.46 -2.09 -16.43
C LEU A 76 6.25 -0.58 -16.52
N ALA A 77 6.49 0.16 -15.44
CA ALA A 77 6.42 1.62 -15.44
C ALA A 77 7.46 2.24 -16.40
N CYS A 78 8.69 1.71 -16.42
CA CYS A 78 9.73 2.11 -17.36
C CYS A 78 9.37 1.76 -18.80
N GLY A 79 8.79 0.57 -19.05
CA GLY A 79 8.30 0.16 -20.36
C GLY A 79 7.19 1.08 -20.87
N LEU A 80 6.21 1.37 -20.02
CA LEU A 80 5.13 2.31 -20.32
C LEU A 80 5.66 3.72 -20.57
N TRP A 81 6.63 4.19 -19.78
CA TRP A 81 7.25 5.50 -19.97
C TRP A 81 7.99 5.60 -21.32
N ARG A 82 8.73 4.55 -21.70
CA ARG A 82 9.43 4.49 -23.00
C ARG A 82 8.43 4.44 -24.16
N TRP A 83 7.37 3.65 -24.06
CA TRP A 83 6.30 3.58 -25.06
C TRP A 83 5.56 4.92 -25.19
N ALA A 84 5.17 5.52 -24.06
CA ALA A 84 4.51 6.81 -24.03
C ALA A 84 5.39 7.95 -24.58
N ARG A 85 6.72 7.89 -24.39
CA ARG A 85 7.66 8.84 -25.02
C ARG A 85 7.82 8.61 -26.52
N SER A 86 7.92 7.36 -26.98
CA SER A 86 8.00 7.04 -28.42
C SER A 86 6.76 7.51 -29.20
N GLY A 87 5.59 7.58 -28.56
CA GLY A 87 4.38 8.16 -29.17
C GLY A 87 4.37 9.70 -29.28
N LYS A 88 5.25 10.42 -28.57
CA LYS A 88 5.33 11.89 -28.63
C LYS A 88 6.31 12.43 -29.67
N GLU A 89 7.26 11.63 -30.13
CA GLU A 89 8.19 12.01 -31.22
C GLU A 89 7.53 12.00 -32.61
N VAL A 90 6.41 11.28 -32.79
CA VAL A 90 5.66 11.25 -34.07
C VAL A 90 4.74 12.45 -34.24
N LYS A 91 4.37 13.16 -33.16
CA LYS A 91 3.52 14.37 -33.25
C LYS A 91 4.32 15.68 -33.40
N ARG A 92 5.64 15.58 -33.63
CA ARG A 92 6.56 16.72 -33.82
C ARG A 92 7.49 16.52 -35.03
N LYS A 93 7.01 15.85 -36.07
CA LYS A 93 7.56 15.96 -37.44
C LYS A 93 6.42 16.31 -38.38
#